data_AF-K2P5G4-F1
#
_entry.id   AF-K2P5G4-F1
#
_cell.length_a   1.000
_cell.length_b   1.000
_cell.length_c   1.000
_cell.angle_alpha   90.00
_cell.angle_beta   90.00
_cell.angle_gamma   90.00
#
_symmetry.space_group_name_H-M   'P 1'
#
loop_
_entity.id
_entity.type
_entity.pdbx_description
1 polymer ?
#
loop_
_entity_poly.entity_id
_entity_poly.type
_entity_poly.pdbx_seq_one_letter_code
_entity_poly.pdbx_strand_id
1 'polypeptide(L)'
;MKTKKNKASAPKSVDASTEKVKSSLDNLDQDTPDNTEVDSNALIEKLEAENLKLQEELESIKEAKEPISDLSLDDLSIEELNAIVTDKKSELEVIVAVVNSKNKELDKAALLEEEKNDQRPVFTDNRGLQFRFKKSAPKTLNIDGKATKVEDIIKDKEVMSELIYGNSNYLEQKHI
;
A
#
# COMPACT_ATOMS: atom_id res chain seq x y z
N MET A 1 24.07 20.95 70.89
CA MET A 1 23.02 21.99 70.86
C MET A 1 23.01 22.65 69.48
N LYS A 2 21.82 23.03 69.00
CA LYS A 2 21.45 23.27 67.60
C LYS A 2 22.16 24.46 66.94
N THR A 3 22.30 24.40 65.62
CA THR A 3 22.03 25.41 64.55
C THR A 3 23.04 25.19 63.40
N LYS A 4 22.79 25.41 62.11
CA LYS A 4 21.64 25.71 61.23
C LYS A 4 22.17 25.39 59.83
N LYS A 5 21.43 24.62 59.00
CA LYS A 5 21.73 24.46 57.57
C LYS A 5 21.35 25.76 56.86
N ASN A 6 22.33 26.47 56.31
CA ASN A 6 22.11 27.55 55.34
C ASN A 6 22.72 27.12 54.00
N LYS A 7 21.83 26.76 53.07
CA LYS A 7 22.13 26.60 51.64
C LYS A 7 21.95 27.98 51.02
N ALA A 8 23.02 28.57 50.51
CA ALA A 8 22.98 29.86 49.84
C ALA A 8 23.88 29.86 48.59
N SER A 9 23.38 30.60 47.60
CA SER A 9 24.06 31.19 46.46
C SER A 9 23.98 30.47 45.10
N ALA A 10 23.19 31.12 44.24
CA ALA A 10 23.06 31.08 42.78
C ALA A 10 24.29 31.76 42.08
N PRO A 11 24.29 32.24 40.80
CA PRO A 11 23.30 32.23 39.68
C PRO A 11 23.87 32.08 38.23
N LYS A 12 22.98 32.25 37.21
CA LYS A 12 23.19 32.50 35.75
C LYS A 12 23.46 31.25 34.90
N SER A 13 22.85 31.01 33.73
CA SER A 13 22.19 31.77 32.66
C SER A 13 21.16 30.80 32.00
N VAL A 14 20.09 31.16 31.31
CA VAL A 14 20.00 31.82 29.99
C VAL A 14 18.55 32.28 29.81
N ASP A 15 18.40 33.45 29.18
CA ASP A 15 17.17 34.11 28.79
C ASP A 15 16.34 33.38 27.73
N ALA A 16 15.04 33.67 27.81
CA ALA A 16 14.08 33.87 26.71
C ALA A 16 13.56 32.69 25.88
N SER A 17 12.22 32.62 25.87
CA SER A 17 11.33 32.05 24.84
C SER A 17 10.90 30.60 25.05
N THR A 18 9.80 30.39 25.78
CA THR A 18 8.66 29.53 25.39
C THR A 18 7.64 29.49 26.54
N GLU A 19 7.04 30.63 26.84
CA GLU A 19 5.75 30.65 27.51
C GLU A 19 4.68 30.43 26.43
N LYS A 20 3.65 29.61 26.73
CA LYS A 20 2.43 29.37 25.93
C LYS A 20 2.39 28.11 25.04
N VAL A 21 2.52 26.90 25.59
CA VAL A 21 1.65 25.75 25.21
C VAL A 21 1.59 24.71 26.35
N LYS A 22 0.90 25.03 27.45
CA LYS A 22 0.42 24.03 28.43
C LYS A 22 -0.90 24.49 29.01
N SER A 23 -1.98 24.27 28.28
CA SER A 23 -3.30 23.96 28.86
C SER A 23 -4.34 23.79 27.75
N SER A 24 -5.23 22.82 27.97
CA SER A 24 -6.55 22.70 27.35
C SER A 24 -6.62 22.00 25.99
N LEU A 25 -6.80 20.68 26.01
CA LEU A 25 -7.86 19.96 25.27
C LEU A 25 -7.75 18.45 25.54
N ASP A 26 -8.05 18.06 26.78
CA ASP A 26 -8.64 16.76 27.04
C ASP A 26 -10.15 16.88 26.78
N ASN A 27 -10.70 15.85 26.12
CA ASN A 27 -12.11 15.57 25.83
C ASN A 27 -12.74 16.31 24.63
N LEU A 28 -12.82 15.60 23.50
CA LEU A 28 -14.07 15.59 22.75
C LEU A 28 -14.36 14.19 22.21
N ASP A 29 -15.60 13.80 22.46
CA ASP A 29 -16.24 12.53 22.23
C ASP A 29 -16.16 11.98 20.80
N GLN A 30 -16.46 10.68 20.77
CA GLN A 30 -17.08 9.95 19.67
C GLN A 30 -17.87 10.83 18.71
N ASP A 31 -17.47 10.81 17.45
CA ASP A 31 -18.42 10.75 16.32
C ASP A 31 -17.65 10.20 15.12
N THR A 32 -17.86 8.91 14.87
CA THR A 32 -17.64 8.29 13.55
C THR A 32 -18.47 9.03 12.52
N PRO A 33 -17.89 9.48 11.39
CA PRO A 33 -18.65 9.65 10.17
C PRO A 33 -18.28 8.53 9.19
N ASP A 34 -19.31 7.74 8.96
CA ASP A 34 -19.70 7.24 7.65
C ASP A 34 -18.82 6.19 6.97
N ASN A 35 -19.28 4.96 7.20
CA ASN A 35 -19.20 3.82 6.33
C ASN A 35 -19.77 4.15 4.94
N THR A 36 -19.03 4.90 4.13
CA THR A 36 -19.21 4.87 2.69
C THR A 36 -18.45 3.66 2.19
N GLU A 37 -19.13 2.52 2.16
CA GLU A 37 -18.82 1.44 1.21
C GLU A 37 -18.82 2.07 -0.18
N VAL A 38 -17.67 2.60 -0.60
CA VAL A 38 -17.41 2.86 -2.00
C VAL A 38 -17.28 1.48 -2.60
N ASP A 39 -18.42 0.98 -3.07
CA ASP A 39 -18.62 -0.32 -3.68
C ASP A 39 -17.52 -0.51 -4.73
N SER A 40 -16.45 -1.19 -4.33
CA SER A 40 -15.18 -1.17 -5.06
C SER A 40 -15.35 -1.80 -6.44
N ASN A 41 -16.35 -2.68 -6.56
CA ASN A 41 -16.84 -3.26 -7.80
C ASN A 41 -17.40 -2.21 -8.77
N ALA A 42 -18.15 -1.22 -8.28
CA ALA A 42 -18.70 -0.15 -9.10
C ALA A 42 -17.63 0.85 -9.58
N LEU A 43 -16.52 0.96 -8.86
CA LEU A 43 -15.36 1.76 -9.28
C LEU A 43 -14.54 1.01 -10.34
N ILE A 44 -14.35 -0.30 -10.17
CA ILE A 44 -13.68 -1.18 -11.14
C ILE A 44 -14.44 -1.18 -12.47
N GLU A 45 -15.76 -1.38 -12.45
CA GLU A 45 -16.58 -1.41 -13.66
C GLU A 45 -16.54 -0.07 -14.43
N LYS A 46 -16.50 1.06 -13.71
CA LYS A 46 -16.32 2.38 -14.32
C LYS A 46 -14.94 2.55 -14.96
N LEU A 47 -13.89 2.09 -14.30
CA LEU A 47 -12.51 2.17 -14.82
C LEU A 47 -12.30 1.25 -16.03
N GLU A 48 -12.94 0.08 -16.06
CA GLU A 48 -12.92 -0.84 -17.21
C GLU A 48 -13.66 -0.24 -18.41
N ALA A 49 -14.82 0.37 -18.19
CA ALA A 49 -15.59 1.04 -19.25
C ALA A 49 -14.84 2.27 -19.83
N GLU A 50 -14.11 3.01 -19.00
CA GLU A 50 -13.29 4.14 -19.46
C GLU A 50 -12.06 3.68 -20.25
N ASN A 51 -11.41 2.60 -19.83
CA ASN A 51 -10.30 1.99 -20.59
C ASN A 51 -10.73 1.48 -21.97
N LEU A 52 -11.93 0.90 -22.08
CA LEU A 52 -12.48 0.46 -23.36
C LEU A 52 -12.70 1.65 -24.32
N LYS A 53 -13.25 2.76 -23.82
CA LYS A 53 -13.42 3.99 -24.61
C LYS A 53 -12.09 4.58 -25.08
N LEU A 54 -11.07 4.58 -24.24
CA LEU A 54 -9.74 5.06 -24.61
C LEU A 54 -9.08 4.15 -25.67
N GLN A 55 -9.33 2.85 -25.64
CA GLN A 55 -8.86 1.94 -26.67
C GLN A 55 -9.55 2.19 -28.02
N GLU A 56 -10.87 2.39 -28.01
CA GLU A 56 -11.64 2.74 -29.22
C GLU A 56 -11.19 4.10 -29.80
N GLU A 57 -10.91 5.10 -28.95
CA GLU A 57 -10.40 6.40 -29.39
C GLU A 57 -8.98 6.31 -29.96
N LEU A 58 -8.10 5.49 -29.36
CA LEU A 58 -6.77 5.21 -29.90
C LEU A 58 -6.82 4.47 -31.23
N GLU A 59 -7.79 3.59 -31.43
CA GLU A 59 -7.99 2.86 -32.68
C GLU A 59 -8.54 3.80 -33.77
N SER A 60 -9.47 4.70 -33.43
CA SER A 60 -9.94 5.79 -34.30
C SER A 60 -8.81 6.75 -34.70
N ILE A 61 -7.90 7.11 -33.78
CA ILE A 61 -6.72 7.95 -34.11
C ILE A 61 -5.73 7.20 -35.02
N LYS A 62 -5.62 5.87 -34.89
CA LYS A 62 -4.78 5.05 -35.79
C LYS A 62 -5.42 4.89 -37.17
N GLU A 63 -6.74 4.77 -37.24
CA GLU A 63 -7.49 4.60 -38.48
C GLU A 63 -7.65 5.93 -39.24
N ALA A 64 -7.67 7.07 -38.54
CA ALA A 64 -7.56 8.42 -39.12
C ALA A 64 -6.15 8.75 -39.68
N LYS A 65 -5.20 7.81 -39.61
CA LYS A 65 -3.87 7.92 -40.20
C LYS A 65 -3.85 7.36 -41.63
N GLU A 66 -4.66 7.96 -42.50
CA GLU A 66 -4.29 8.08 -43.91
C GLU A 66 -2.94 8.81 -44.01
N PRO A 67 -2.11 8.50 -45.03
CA PRO A 67 -0.69 8.81 -45.00
C PRO A 67 -0.48 10.32 -44.94
N ILE A 68 0.35 10.73 -43.98
CA ILE A 68 0.98 12.06 -43.99
C ILE A 68 1.92 12.09 -45.21
N SER A 69 1.38 12.32 -46.41
CA SER A 69 2.15 12.56 -47.63
C SER A 69 2.14 14.02 -48.09
N ASP A 70 1.34 14.88 -47.44
CA ASP A 70 1.08 16.25 -47.93
C ASP A 70 1.51 17.37 -46.96
N LEU A 71 2.26 17.05 -45.89
CA LEU A 71 2.98 18.08 -45.12
C LEU A 71 4.37 18.24 -45.72
N SER A 72 4.53 19.27 -46.57
CA SER A 72 5.82 19.81 -47.00
C SER A 72 6.74 19.99 -45.77
N LEU A 73 7.79 19.18 -45.70
CA LEU A 73 8.88 19.27 -44.73
C LEU A 73 9.91 20.35 -45.10
N ASP A 74 9.68 21.10 -46.18
CA ASP A 74 10.71 21.93 -46.83
C ASP A 74 10.85 23.34 -46.23
N ASP A 75 9.93 23.76 -45.34
CA ASP A 75 9.89 25.13 -44.77
C ASP A 75 10.20 25.22 -43.26
N LEU A 76 10.41 24.09 -42.57
CA LEU A 76 10.76 24.06 -41.15
C LEU A 76 12.27 23.88 -40.98
N SER A 77 12.91 24.81 -40.26
CA SER A 77 14.34 24.73 -39.97
C SER A 77 14.66 23.53 -39.05
N ILE A 78 15.89 23.04 -39.13
CA ILE A 78 16.37 21.95 -38.26
C ILE A 78 16.26 22.35 -36.77
N GLU A 79 16.42 23.64 -36.44
CA GLU A 79 16.19 24.13 -35.08
C GLU A 79 14.73 23.97 -34.61
N GLU A 80 13.75 24.25 -35.46
CA GLU A 80 12.32 24.12 -35.12
C GLU A 80 11.91 22.65 -34.96
N LEU A 81 12.44 21.76 -35.81
CA LEU A 81 12.23 20.32 -35.66
C LEU A 81 12.83 19.78 -34.36
N ASN A 82 14.02 20.25 -33.97
CA ASN A 82 14.64 19.86 -32.72
C ASN A 82 13.85 20.35 -31.50
N ALA A 83 13.33 21.58 -31.53
CA ALA A 83 12.50 22.13 -30.46
C ALA A 83 11.23 21.29 -30.25
N ILE A 84 10.54 20.93 -31.34
CA ILE A 84 9.33 20.09 -31.29
C ILE A 84 9.64 18.70 -30.72
N VAL A 85 10.79 18.10 -31.08
CA VAL A 85 11.20 16.79 -30.57
C VAL A 85 11.53 16.86 -29.07
N THR A 86 12.20 17.92 -28.60
CA THR A 86 12.47 18.10 -27.17
C THR A 86 11.21 18.29 -26.36
N ASP A 87 10.26 19.09 -26.85
CA ASP A 87 8.98 19.33 -26.16
C ASP A 87 8.19 18.03 -26.05
N LYS A 88 8.02 17.30 -27.17
CA LYS A 88 7.34 16.00 -27.18
C LYS A 88 8.00 14.96 -26.29
N LYS A 89 9.35 14.96 -26.21
CA LYS A 89 10.07 14.05 -25.32
C LYS A 89 9.79 14.35 -23.85
N SER A 90 9.72 15.63 -23.48
CA SER A 90 9.41 16.05 -22.12
C SER A 90 7.97 15.67 -21.71
N GLU A 91 7.01 15.81 -22.63
CA GLU A 91 5.63 15.38 -22.41
C GLU A 91 5.53 13.86 -22.23
N LEU A 92 6.25 13.10 -23.06
CA LEU A 92 6.34 11.63 -22.94
C LEU A 92 6.93 11.18 -21.60
N GLU A 93 7.99 11.84 -21.12
CA GLU A 93 8.58 11.51 -19.80
C GLU A 93 7.58 11.75 -18.66
N VAL A 94 6.80 12.83 -18.71
CA VAL A 94 5.74 13.11 -17.74
C VAL A 94 4.64 12.03 -17.79
N ILE A 95 4.19 11.65 -18.99
CA ILE A 95 3.18 10.59 -19.16
C ILE A 95 3.69 9.25 -18.61
N VAL A 96 4.94 8.87 -18.91
CA VAL A 96 5.54 7.62 -18.41
C VAL A 96 5.63 7.63 -16.88
N ALA A 97 6.01 8.77 -16.27
CA ALA A 97 6.05 8.90 -14.81
C ALA A 97 4.65 8.75 -14.17
N VAL A 98 3.63 9.33 -14.79
CA VAL A 98 2.23 9.23 -14.33
C VAL A 98 1.72 7.78 -14.47
N VAL A 99 1.95 7.13 -15.61
CA VAL A 99 1.54 5.73 -15.84
C VAL A 99 2.22 4.79 -14.84
N ASN A 100 3.53 4.96 -14.61
CA ASN A 100 4.25 4.15 -13.62
C ASN A 100 3.73 4.35 -12.19
N SER A 101 3.33 5.56 -11.84
CA SER A 101 2.75 5.85 -10.51
C SER A 101 1.37 5.22 -10.36
N LYS A 102 0.51 5.33 -11.38
CA LYS A 102 -0.81 4.68 -11.42
C LYS A 102 -0.72 3.16 -11.39
N ASN A 103 0.23 2.56 -12.10
CA ASN A 103 0.44 1.10 -12.05
C ASN A 103 0.84 0.64 -10.65
N LYS A 104 1.71 1.39 -9.95
CA LYS A 104 2.05 1.08 -8.55
C LYS A 104 0.85 1.18 -7.60
N GLU A 105 -0.07 2.10 -7.85
CA GLU A 105 -1.30 2.23 -7.07
C GLU A 105 -2.27 1.09 -7.37
N LEU A 106 -2.40 0.67 -8.62
CA LEU A 106 -3.17 -0.51 -9.04
C LEU A 106 -2.62 -1.80 -8.43
N ASP A 107 -1.30 -2.01 -8.45
CA ASP A 107 -0.67 -3.18 -7.84
C ASP A 107 -0.94 -3.23 -6.33
N LYS A 108 -0.89 -2.08 -5.65
CA LYS A 108 -1.23 -1.99 -4.21
C LYS A 108 -2.71 -2.27 -3.96
N ALA A 109 -3.60 -1.75 -4.80
CA ALA A 109 -5.03 -1.99 -4.68
C ALA A 109 -5.37 -3.47 -4.89
N ALA A 110 -4.74 -4.12 -5.88
CA ALA A 110 -4.90 -5.55 -6.15
C ALA A 110 -4.43 -6.43 -4.98
N LEU A 111 -3.28 -6.09 -4.37
CA LEU A 111 -2.79 -6.78 -3.17
C LEU A 111 -3.75 -6.64 -1.98
N LEU A 112 -4.32 -5.45 -1.77
CA LEU A 112 -5.30 -5.21 -0.71
C LEU A 112 -6.60 -6.00 -0.93
N GLU A 113 -7.07 -6.12 -2.18
CA GLU A 113 -8.23 -6.94 -2.51
C GLU A 113 -7.96 -8.45 -2.32
N GLU A 114 -6.76 -8.92 -2.66
CA GLU A 114 -6.36 -10.30 -2.35
C GLU A 114 -6.31 -10.59 -0.85
N GLU A 115 -5.93 -9.62 -0.03
CA GLU A 115 -5.90 -9.75 1.42
C GLU A 115 -7.30 -9.72 2.06
N LYS A 116 -8.20 -8.86 1.54
CA LYS A 116 -9.60 -8.78 2.01
C LYS A 116 -10.39 -10.05 1.72
N ASN A 117 -10.17 -10.67 0.55
CA ASN A 117 -10.90 -11.88 0.14
C ASN A 117 -10.22 -13.20 0.57
N ASP A 118 -9.19 -13.13 1.42
CA ASP A 118 -8.48 -14.32 1.85
C ASP A 118 -9.23 -15.11 2.92
N GLN A 119 -10.00 -16.11 2.46
CA GLN A 119 -10.80 -17.00 3.31
C GLN A 119 -10.00 -18.17 3.92
N ARG A 120 -8.66 -18.16 3.85
CA ARG A 120 -7.84 -19.23 4.46
C ARG A 120 -8.09 -19.29 5.97
N PRO A 121 -8.20 -20.50 6.57
CA PRO A 121 -8.41 -20.61 8.00
C PRO A 121 -7.25 -19.97 8.77
N VAL A 122 -7.56 -19.38 9.92
CA VAL A 122 -6.61 -18.68 10.78
C VAL A 122 -6.61 -19.34 12.16
N PHE A 123 -5.41 -19.50 12.71
CA PHE A 123 -5.18 -19.93 14.08
C PHE A 123 -4.73 -18.73 14.91
N THR A 124 -5.35 -18.50 16.07
CA THR A 124 -4.93 -17.47 17.02
C THR A 124 -4.18 -18.14 18.17
N ASP A 125 -2.94 -17.73 18.40
CA ASP A 125 -2.14 -18.24 19.51
C ASP A 125 -2.54 -17.63 20.86
N ASN A 126 -1.92 -18.10 21.94
CA ASN A 126 -2.15 -17.61 23.30
C ASN A 126 -1.67 -16.16 23.53
N ARG A 127 -0.89 -15.59 22.63
CA ARG A 127 -0.44 -14.19 22.65
C ARG A 127 -1.37 -13.27 21.85
N GLY A 128 -2.42 -13.83 21.23
CA GLY A 128 -3.33 -13.11 20.36
C GLY A 128 -2.78 -12.88 18.94
N LEU A 129 -1.66 -13.51 18.58
CA LEU A 129 -1.10 -13.45 17.24
C LEU A 129 -1.84 -14.42 16.32
N GLN A 130 -2.13 -13.96 15.10
CA GLN A 130 -2.84 -14.74 14.09
C GLN A 130 -1.85 -15.36 13.10
N PHE A 131 -1.97 -16.67 12.89
CA PHE A 131 -1.15 -17.44 11.97
C PHE A 131 -2.04 -18.19 10.98
N ARG A 132 -1.55 -18.33 9.75
CA ARG A 132 -2.18 -19.14 8.71
C ARG A 132 -1.12 -19.83 7.86
N PHE A 133 -1.54 -20.87 7.15
CA PHE A 133 -0.66 -21.50 6.17
C PHE A 133 -0.54 -20.67 4.91
N LYS A 134 0.68 -20.54 4.38
CA LYS A 134 0.99 -19.87 3.11
C LYS A 134 0.23 -20.52 1.95
N LYS A 135 -0.10 -19.74 0.90
CA LYS A 135 -0.69 -20.27 -0.35
C LYS A 135 0.18 -21.35 -1.00
N SER A 136 1.51 -21.26 -0.80
CA SER A 136 2.50 -22.22 -1.30
C SER A 136 2.71 -23.45 -0.40
N ALA A 137 2.08 -23.51 0.77
CA ALA A 137 2.19 -24.68 1.64
C ALA A 137 1.54 -25.91 0.98
N PRO A 138 2.11 -27.11 1.13
CA PRO A 138 1.49 -28.33 0.64
C PRO A 138 0.18 -28.59 1.40
N LYS A 139 -0.81 -29.21 0.73
CA LYS A 139 -2.12 -29.52 1.33
C LYS A 139 -2.03 -30.48 2.53
N THR A 140 -0.95 -31.25 2.60
CA THR A 140 -0.66 -32.22 3.66
C THR A 140 0.77 -32.05 4.16
N LEU A 141 0.97 -32.15 5.47
CA LEU A 141 2.28 -32.14 6.11
C LEU A 141 2.51 -33.46 6.85
N ASN A 142 3.76 -33.85 6.98
CA ASN A 142 4.13 -34.99 7.80
C ASN A 142 4.31 -34.52 9.25
N ILE A 143 3.38 -34.91 10.12
CA ILE A 143 3.41 -34.65 11.56
C ILE A 143 3.57 -36.00 12.25
N ASP A 144 4.65 -36.18 13.00
CA ASP A 144 4.97 -37.42 13.72
C ASP A 144 4.92 -38.70 12.87
N GLY A 145 5.38 -38.62 11.62
CA GLY A 145 5.40 -39.76 10.70
C GLY A 145 4.06 -40.04 10.02
N LYS A 146 3.05 -39.17 10.20
CA LYS A 146 1.72 -39.29 9.57
C LYS A 146 1.47 -38.12 8.63
N ALA A 147 0.92 -38.43 7.45
CA ALA A 147 0.44 -37.42 6.52
C ALA A 147 -0.88 -36.82 7.04
N THR A 148 -0.84 -35.58 7.52
CA THR A 148 -1.96 -34.86 8.11
C THR A 148 -2.33 -33.68 7.21
N LYS A 149 -3.63 -33.46 6.98
CA LYS A 149 -4.09 -32.33 6.17
C LYS A 149 -3.91 -31.02 6.92
N VAL A 150 -3.54 -29.97 6.19
CA VAL A 150 -3.40 -28.62 6.73
C VAL A 150 -4.68 -28.12 7.41
N GLU A 151 -5.85 -28.44 6.84
CA GLU A 151 -7.17 -28.10 7.40
C GLU A 151 -7.47 -28.77 8.75
N ASP A 152 -6.82 -29.89 9.04
CA ASP A 152 -6.96 -30.60 10.31
C ASP A 152 -5.89 -30.11 11.30
N ILE A 153 -4.66 -29.89 10.81
CA ILE A 153 -3.57 -29.30 11.61
C ILE A 153 -3.98 -27.95 12.18
N ILE A 154 -4.60 -27.07 11.40
CA ILE A 154 -4.97 -25.73 11.87
C ILE A 154 -5.98 -25.73 13.04
N LYS A 155 -6.73 -26.83 13.21
CA LYS A 155 -7.67 -27.02 14.32
C LYS A 155 -6.99 -27.61 15.56
N ASP A 156 -5.82 -28.23 15.38
CA ASP A 156 -5.02 -28.81 16.45
C ASP A 156 -4.11 -27.74 17.07
N LYS A 157 -4.45 -27.35 18.30
CA LYS A 157 -3.73 -26.30 19.03
C LYS A 157 -2.30 -26.69 19.39
N GLU A 158 -2.07 -27.97 19.68
CA GLU A 158 -0.76 -28.45 20.12
C GLU A 158 0.20 -28.44 18.92
N VAL A 159 -0.20 -29.09 17.83
CA VAL A 159 0.58 -29.14 16.60
C VAL A 159 0.81 -27.74 16.01
N MET A 160 -0.21 -26.87 15.99
CA MET A 160 -0.02 -25.49 15.51
C MET A 160 0.97 -24.72 16.38
N SER A 161 0.91 -24.89 17.70
CA SER A 161 1.86 -24.23 18.60
C SER A 161 3.29 -24.68 18.30
N GLU A 162 3.51 -25.99 18.14
CA GLU A 162 4.82 -26.54 17.78
C GLU A 162 5.33 -26.00 16.44
N LEU A 163 4.47 -25.90 15.42
CA LEU A 163 4.85 -25.34 14.13
C LEU A 163 5.19 -23.85 14.22
N ILE A 164 4.48 -23.08 15.05
CA ILE A 164 4.75 -21.65 15.27
C ILE A 164 6.07 -21.48 16.01
N TYR A 165 6.27 -22.17 17.14
CA TYR A 165 7.50 -22.08 17.94
C TYR A 165 8.71 -22.70 17.24
N GLY A 166 8.47 -23.68 16.38
CA GLY A 166 9.46 -24.28 15.48
C GLY A 166 9.77 -23.44 14.23
N ASN A 167 9.19 -22.25 14.09
CA ASN A 167 9.37 -21.36 12.94
C ASN A 167 9.15 -22.06 11.59
N SER A 168 8.06 -22.83 11.47
CA SER A 168 7.73 -23.56 10.25
C SER A 168 7.68 -22.63 9.04
N ASN A 169 8.42 -23.00 7.98
CA ASN A 169 8.47 -22.24 6.72
C ASN A 169 7.12 -22.12 6.01
N TYR A 170 6.16 -22.97 6.37
CA TYR A 170 4.82 -23.01 5.76
C TYR A 170 3.82 -22.06 6.41
N LEU A 171 4.18 -21.45 7.54
CA LEU A 171 3.32 -20.51 8.24
C LEU A 171 3.70 -19.07 7.91
N GLU A 172 2.70 -18.21 7.90
CA GLU A 172 2.85 -16.75 7.86
C GLU A 172 2.01 -16.13 8.97
N GLN A 173 2.53 -15.05 9.55
CA GLN A 173 1.77 -14.25 10.50
C GLN A 173 0.85 -13.32 9.72
N LYS A 174 -0.44 -13.34 10.05
CA LYS A 174 -1.41 -12.37 9.55
C LYS A 174 -1.29 -11.11 10.40
N HIS A 175 -0.75 -10.04 9.81
CA HIS A 175 -0.80 -8.72 10.40
C HIS A 175 -2.20 -8.13 10.15
N ILE A 176 -2.83 -7.63 11.21
CA ILE A 176 -4.11 -6.90 11.16
C ILE A 176 -3.78 -5.41 11.13
#